data_AF-A0A9E5UU20-F1
#
_entry.id   AF-A0A9E5UU20-F1
#
_cell.length_a   1.000
_cell.length_b   1.000
_cell.length_c   1.000
_cell.angle_alpha   90.00
_cell.angle_beta   90.00
_cell.angle_gamma   90.00
#
_symmetry.space_group_name_H-M   'P 1'
#
loop_
_entity.id
_entity.type
_entity.pdbx_description
1 polymer ?
#
loop_
_entity_poly.entity_id
_entity_poly.type
_entity_poly.pdbx_seq_one_letter_code
_entity_poly.pdbx_strand_id
1 'polypeptide(L)'
;MSNTHLKVWFQKLQNPDPSMRKSALENLEIMGEPETLTWLADVFLNDPEPALREQAQRIAKAIYYQQHQQAAIPKGATPAEQEQAASILEQARHRKAKRG
;
A
#
# COMPACT_ATOMS: atom_id res chain seq x y z
N MET A 1 9.71 -11.70 -16.66
CA MET A 1 10.98 -10.96 -16.65
C MET A 1 11.71 -11.32 -15.37
N SER A 2 12.99 -11.71 -15.45
CA SER A 2 13.76 -12.08 -14.25
C SER A 2 14.03 -10.82 -13.43
N ASN A 3 13.42 -10.69 -12.25
CA ASN A 3 13.69 -9.62 -11.28
C ASN A 3 15.06 -9.86 -10.60
N THR A 4 16.13 -9.84 -11.39
CA THR A 4 17.51 -10.07 -10.97
C THR A 4 17.93 -9.14 -9.82
N HIS A 5 17.35 -7.94 -9.76
CA HIS A 5 17.62 -6.95 -8.72
C HIS A 5 16.98 -7.28 -7.36
N LEU A 6 15.92 -8.11 -7.28
CA LEU A 6 15.33 -8.53 -6.01
C LEU A 6 16.08 -9.72 -5.39
N LYS A 7 16.70 -10.56 -6.23
CA LYS A 7 17.41 -11.77 -5.79
C LYS A 7 18.57 -11.47 -4.83
N VAL A 8 19.30 -10.37 -5.06
CA VAL A 8 20.40 -9.97 -4.17
C VAL A 8 19.90 -9.62 -2.77
N TRP A 9 18.72 -9.00 -2.67
CA TRP A 9 18.14 -8.63 -1.38
C TRP A 9 17.58 -9.84 -0.65
N PHE A 10 16.92 -10.75 -1.36
CA PHE A 10 16.49 -12.03 -0.80
C PHE A 10 17.68 -12.79 -0.19
N GLN A 11 18.82 -12.87 -0.88
CA GLN A 11 20.03 -13.50 -0.35
C GLN A 11 20.56 -12.79 0.89
N LYS A 12 20.52 -11.45 0.93
CA LYS A 12 20.99 -10.68 2.09
C LYS A 12 20.08 -10.82 3.31
N LEU A 13 18.77 -11.06 3.14
CA LEU A 13 17.87 -11.38 4.27
C LEU A 13 18.25 -12.70 4.97
N GLN A 14 18.92 -13.61 4.28
CA GLN A 14 19.37 -14.89 4.84
C GLN A 14 20.78 -14.80 5.44
N ASN A 15 21.38 -13.61 5.49
CA ASN A 15 22.74 -13.45 5.98
C ASN A 15 22.82 -13.56 7.51
N PRO A 16 23.82 -14.26 8.07
CA PRO A 16 23.99 -14.35 9.52
C PRO A 16 24.24 -12.98 10.19
N ASP A 17 24.86 -12.02 9.49
CA ASP A 17 25.10 -10.67 10.00
C ASP A 17 23.77 -9.86 10.00
N PRO A 18 23.27 -9.44 11.18
CA PRO A 18 22.06 -8.62 11.27
C PRO A 18 22.18 -7.28 10.54
N SER A 19 23.39 -6.74 10.37
CA SER A 19 23.62 -5.50 9.63
C SER A 19 23.33 -5.67 8.14
N MET A 20 23.67 -6.83 7.58
CA MET A 20 23.36 -7.16 6.18
C MET A 20 21.86 -7.39 5.97
N ARG A 21 21.18 -8.05 6.93
CA ARG A 21 19.72 -8.23 6.89
C ARG A 21 18.99 -6.89 6.99
N LYS A 22 19.42 -6.02 7.91
CA LYS A 22 18.91 -4.66 8.05
C LYS A 22 19.05 -3.86 6.74
N SER A 23 20.23 -3.89 6.14
CA SER A 23 20.47 -3.22 4.85
C SER A 23 19.55 -3.74 3.75
N ALA A 24 19.24 -5.03 3.74
CA ALA A 24 18.27 -5.60 2.81
C ALA A 24 16.85 -5.08 3.07
N LEU A 25 16.40 -5.02 4.32
CA LEU A 25 15.11 -4.44 4.68
C LEU A 25 14.98 -2.97 4.24
N GLU A 26 16.02 -2.16 4.46
CA GLU A 26 16.06 -0.76 4.03
C GLU A 26 15.93 -0.63 2.50
N ASN A 27 16.59 -1.49 1.73
CA ASN A 27 16.47 -1.47 0.27
C ASN A 27 15.09 -1.96 -0.20
N LEU A 28 14.52 -2.98 0.45
CA LEU A 28 13.17 -3.47 0.14
C LEU A 28 12.11 -2.40 0.42
N GLU A 29 12.28 -1.61 1.48
CA GLU A 29 11.42 -0.47 1.77
C GLU A 29 11.46 0.59 0.68
N ILE A 30 12.66 0.96 0.22
CA ILE A 30 12.84 1.95 -0.85
C ILE A 30 12.20 1.49 -2.16
N MET A 31 12.35 0.20 -2.50
CA MET A 31 11.78 -0.35 -3.73
C MET A 31 10.25 -0.43 -3.66
N GLY A 32 9.70 -0.74 -2.48
CA GLY A 32 8.25 -0.77 -2.28
C GLY A 32 7.52 -1.85 -3.09
N GLU A 33 8.24 -2.88 -3.53
CA GLU A 33 7.72 -3.87 -4.48
C GLU A 33 6.80 -4.88 -3.77
N PRO A 34 5.55 -5.06 -4.22
CA PRO A 34 4.58 -5.96 -3.59
C PRO A 34 5.01 -7.42 -3.47
N GLU A 35 5.83 -7.86 -4.42
CA GLU A 35 6.33 -9.24 -4.53
C GLU A 35 7.19 -9.62 -3.32
N THR A 36 7.71 -8.62 -2.60
CA THR A 36 8.55 -8.79 -1.40
C THR A 36 7.76 -9.04 -0.12
N LEU A 37 6.43 -8.90 -0.13
CA LEU A 37 5.59 -9.03 1.07
C LEU A 37 5.73 -10.41 1.74
N THR A 38 5.87 -11.48 0.95
CA THR A 38 6.07 -12.83 1.51
C THR A 38 7.43 -12.98 2.22
N TRP A 39 8.47 -12.29 1.74
CA TRP A 39 9.78 -12.29 2.40
C TRP A 39 9.77 -11.46 3.68
N LEU A 40 9.08 -10.32 3.68
CA LEU A 40 8.92 -9.50 4.88
C LEU A 40 8.09 -10.23 5.96
N ALA A 41 7.11 -11.03 5.55
CA ALA A 41 6.36 -11.88 6.47
C ALA A 41 7.26 -12.97 7.10
N ASP A 42 8.14 -13.60 6.30
CA ASP A 42 9.11 -14.57 6.82
C ASP A 42 10.06 -13.94 7.84
N VAL A 43 10.62 -12.76 7.55
CA VAL A 43 11.46 -12.01 8.50
C VAL A 43 10.69 -11.67 9.77
N PHE A 44 9.44 -11.19 9.65
CA PHE A 44 8.59 -10.89 10.81
C PHE A 44 8.34 -12.11 11.71
N LEU A 45 8.23 -13.30 11.13
CA LEU A 45 7.97 -14.52 11.89
C LEU A 45 9.25 -15.11 12.49
N ASN A 46 10.36 -15.05 11.76
CA ASN A 46 11.51 -15.93 11.99
C ASN A 46 12.83 -15.21 12.29
N ASP A 47 12.97 -13.89 12.05
CA ASP A 47 14.25 -13.23 12.34
C ASP A 47 14.56 -13.26 13.84
N PRO A 48 15.77 -13.69 14.25
CA PRO A 48 16.13 -13.73 15.67
C PRO A 48 16.08 -12.35 16.33
N GLU A 49 16.37 -11.28 15.59
CA GLU A 49 16.43 -9.92 16.12
C GLU A 49 15.04 -9.29 16.20
N PRO A 50 14.53 -8.95 17.40
CA PRO A 50 13.21 -8.33 17.55
C PRO A 50 13.05 -7.04 16.75
N ALA A 51 14.09 -6.21 16.70
CA ALA A 51 14.08 -4.96 15.95
C ALA A 51 13.89 -5.17 14.43
N LEU A 52 14.44 -6.26 13.88
CA LEU A 52 14.27 -6.57 12.45
C LEU A 52 12.87 -7.12 12.16
N ARG A 53 12.26 -7.87 13.09
CA ARG A 53 10.85 -8.27 12.97
C ARG A 53 9.92 -7.06 12.93
N GLU A 54 10.09 -6.12 13.88
CA GLU A 54 9.31 -4.88 13.92
C GLU A 54 9.50 -4.05 12.64
N GLN A 55 10.75 -3.94 12.17
CA GLN A 55 11.06 -3.24 10.92
C GLN A 55 10.35 -3.90 9.73
N ALA A 56 10.41 -5.22 9.60
CA ALA A 56 9.75 -5.96 8.52
C ALA A 56 8.22 -5.75 8.53
N GLN A 57 7.59 -5.78 9.71
CA GLN A 57 6.15 -5.50 9.85
C GLN A 57 5.80 -4.09 9.37
N ARG A 58 6.58 -3.08 9.77
CA ARG A 58 6.37 -1.68 9.37
C ARG A 58 6.48 -1.51 7.86
N ILE A 59 7.50 -2.11 7.24
CA ILE A 59 7.71 -2.04 5.79
C ILE A 59 6.57 -2.74 5.04
N ALA A 60 6.20 -3.95 5.46
CA ALA A 60 5.11 -4.70 4.83
C ALA A 60 3.78 -3.92 4.89
N LYS A 61 3.50 -3.28 6.02
CA LYS A 61 2.35 -2.39 6.19
C LYS A 61 2.38 -1.23 5.19
N ALA A 62 3.53 -0.55 5.05
CA ALA A 62 3.68 0.57 4.12
C ALA A 62 3.44 0.14 2.66
N ILE A 63 4.06 -0.97 2.22
CA ILE A 63 3.89 -1.53 0.88
C ILE A 63 2.42 -1.90 0.63
N TYR A 64 1.80 -2.60 1.58
CA TYR A 64 0.39 -2.99 1.49
C TYR A 64 -0.52 -1.77 1.31
N TYR A 65 -0.36 -0.73 2.14
CA TYR A 65 -1.17 0.49 2.00
C TYR A 65 -0.88 1.23 0.71
N GLN A 66 0.36 1.29 0.24
CA GLN A 66 0.67 1.93 -1.05
C GLN A 66 -0.10 1.27 -2.20
N GLN A 67 -0.15 -0.07 -2.24
CA GLN A 67 -0.93 -0.79 -3.25
C GLN A 67 -2.44 -0.53 -3.14
N HIS A 68 -2.97 -0.50 -1.91
CA HIS A 68 -4.41 -0.40 -1.68
C HIS A 68 -4.91 1.05 -1.65
N GLN A 69 -4.05 2.04 -1.39
CA GLN A 69 -4.38 3.45 -1.51
C GLN A 69 -4.52 3.88 -2.98
N GLN A 70 -3.80 3.25 -3.92
CA GLN A 70 -4.08 3.43 -5.35
C GLN A 70 -5.49 2.95 -5.73
N ALA A 71 -6.05 1.98 -5.01
CA ALA A 71 -7.44 1.56 -5.16
C ALA A 71 -8.44 2.43 -4.37
N ALA A 72 -7.97 3.13 -3.34
CA ALA A 72 -8.79 3.84 -2.36
C ALA A 72 -8.77 5.38 -2.48
N ILE A 73 -8.14 5.97 -3.50
CA ILE A 73 -8.56 7.31 -3.92
C ILE A 73 -9.96 7.13 -4.49
N PRO A 74 -11.03 7.59 -3.82
CA PRO A 74 -12.30 7.71 -4.50
C PRO A 74 -11.98 8.73 -5.60
N LYS A 75 -12.02 8.33 -6.88
CA LYS A 75 -12.17 9.31 -7.95
C LYS A 75 -13.32 10.18 -7.46
N GLY A 76 -13.04 11.46 -7.14
CA GLY A 76 -14.10 12.39 -6.75
C GLY A 76 -15.24 12.26 -7.77
N ALA A 77 -16.47 12.46 -7.31
CA ALA A 77 -17.68 12.22 -8.10
C ALA A 77 -17.43 12.55 -9.57
N THR A 78 -17.58 11.57 -10.44
CA THR A 78 -17.40 11.73 -11.87
C THR A 78 -18.27 12.88 -12.37
N PRO A 79 -17.91 13.56 -13.49
CA PRO A 79 -18.75 14.64 -14.02
C PRO A 79 -20.22 14.25 -14.18
N ALA A 80 -20.49 12.98 -14.55
CA ALA A 80 -21.84 12.44 -14.64
C ALA A 80 -22.56 12.35 -13.29
N GLU A 81 -21.86 11.92 -12.23
CA GLU A 81 -22.43 11.86 -10.87
C GLU A 81 -22.69 13.26 -10.30
N GLN A 82 -21.86 14.25 -10.65
CA GLN A 82 -22.06 15.65 -10.27
C GLN A 82 -23.28 16.25 -10.99
N GLU A 83 -23.44 15.99 -12.28
CA GLU A 83 -24.58 16.44 -13.07
C GLU A 83 -25.90 15.81 -12.59
N GLN A 84 -25.87 14.51 -12.27
CA GLN A 84 -27.02 13.82 -11.72
C GLN A 84 -27.42 14.37 -10.34
N ALA A 85 -26.44 14.65 -9.47
CA ALA A 85 -26.70 15.30 -8.18
C ALA A 85 -27.31 16.70 -8.36
N ALA A 86 -26.81 17.50 -9.31
CA ALA A 86 -27.35 18.81 -9.62
C ALA A 86 -28.80 18.75 -10.09
N SER A 87 -29.13 17.80 -10.99
CA SER A 87 -30.49 17.59 -11.48
C SER A 87 -31.47 17.23 -10.35
N ILE A 88 -31.05 16.35 -9.43
CA ILE A 88 -31.88 15.96 -8.28
C ILE A 88 -32.18 17.16 -7.37
N LEU A 89 -31.17 18.01 -7.11
CA LEU A 89 -31.34 19.22 -6.30
C LEU A 89 -32.28 20.23 -6.97
N GLU A 90 -32.21 20.37 -8.28
CA GLU A 90 -33.08 21.26 -9.04
C GLU A 90 -34.53 20.77 -9.06
N GLN A 91 -34.76 19.47 -9.29
CA GLN A 91 -36.08 18.87 -9.20
C GLN A 91 -36.70 19.02 -7.80
N ALA A 92 -35.89 18.87 -6.74
CA ALA A 92 -36.35 19.06 -5.36
C ALA A 92 -36.79 20.52 -5.09
N ARG A 93 -36.06 21.50 -5.63
CA ARG A 93 -36.43 22.93 -5.54
C ARG A 93 -37.77 23.22 -6.23
N HIS A 94 -37.96 22.69 -7.43
CA HIS A 94 -39.23 22.85 -8.16
C HIS A 94 -40.42 22.19 -7.46
N ARG A 95 -40.24 21.01 -6.86
CA ARG A 95 -41.30 20.33 -6.09
C ARG A 95 -41.68 21.10 -4.83
N LYS A 96 -40.72 21.77 -4.18
CA LYS A 96 -40.96 22.59 -2.99
C LYS A 96 -41.71 23.88 -3.36
N ALA A 97 -41.37 24.52 -4.48
CA ALA A 97 -42.02 25.74 -4.96
C ALA A 97 -43.47 25.54 -5.43
N LYS A 98 -43.84 24.33 -5.89
CA LYS A 98 -45.22 23.99 -6.26
C LYS A 98 -46.12 23.58 -5.09
N ARG A 99 -45.55 23.41 -3.89
CA ARG A 99 -46.26 22.93 -2.67
C ARG A 99 -46.52 24.03 -1.64
N GLY A 100 -46.02 25.25 -1.86
CA GLY A 100 -46.34 26.44 -1.07
C GLY A 100 -47.18 27.41 -1.89
#